data_AF-A0A5E4R5Q6-F1
#
_entry.id   AF-A0A5E4R5Q6-F1
#
_cell.length_a   1.000
_cell.length_b   1.000
_cell.length_c   1.000
_cell.angle_alpha   90.00
_cell.angle_beta   90.00
_cell.angle_gamma   90.00
#
_symmetry.space_group_name_H-M   'P 1'
#
loop_
_entity.id
_entity.type
_entity.pdbx_description
1 polymer ?
#
loop_
_entity_poly.entity_id
_entity_poly.type
_entity_poly.pdbx_seq_one_letter_code
_entity_poly.pdbx_strand_id
1 'polypeptide(L)'
;MFVVKSQICLLFLILYSKSVQQQRFTRTVVGIGYPYYNISMTLGMCRDKIIFYEDSFWPAIRLNRIMDIYYKSENENVIVTCADMAFIINNTDCLAYSDTGVGGAEFAATVFFATNMGPIFYRINLYTCRTPKDIL
;
A
#
# COMPACT_ATOMS: atom_id res chain seq x y z
N MET A 1 -10.16 48.41 0.28
CA MET A 1 -11.04 47.23 0.42
C MET A 1 -10.66 46.11 -0.56
N PHE A 2 -9.38 45.72 -0.64
CA PHE A 2 -8.90 44.66 -1.55
C PHE A 2 -8.04 43.59 -0.85
N VAL A 3 -7.54 43.88 0.36
CA VAL A 3 -6.67 42.97 1.13
C VAL A 3 -7.45 41.78 1.73
N VAL A 4 -8.74 41.97 2.06
CA VAL A 4 -9.57 40.94 2.70
C VAL A 4 -9.91 39.78 1.75
N LYS A 5 -10.06 40.04 0.43
CA LYS A 5 -10.37 39.00 -0.56
C LYS A 5 -9.19 38.05 -0.83
N SER A 6 -7.96 38.55 -0.71
CA SER A 6 -6.73 37.76 -0.96
C SER A 6 -6.46 36.75 0.17
N GLN A 7 -6.71 37.14 1.42
CA GLN A 7 -6.53 36.28 2.60
C GLN A 7 -7.49 35.07 2.61
N ILE A 8 -8.74 35.27 2.17
CA ILE A 8 -9.74 34.20 2.08
C ILE A 8 -9.35 33.14 1.02
N CYS A 9 -8.78 33.57 -0.11
CA CYS A 9 -8.34 32.67 -1.16
C CYS A 9 -7.18 31.76 -0.72
N LEU A 10 -6.24 32.32 0.06
CA LEU A 10 -5.13 31.58 0.66
C LEU A 10 -5.59 30.53 1.67
N LEU A 11 -6.59 30.86 2.50
CA LEU A 11 -7.19 29.91 3.44
C LEU A 11 -7.91 28.76 2.72
N PHE A 12 -8.63 29.03 1.63
CA PHE A 12 -9.24 27.98 0.81
C PHE A 12 -8.17 27.09 0.15
N LEU A 13 -7.08 27.66 -0.38
CA LEU A 13 -5.97 26.89 -0.95
C LEU A 13 -5.26 25.99 0.08
N ILE A 14 -5.07 26.47 1.32
CA ILE A 14 -4.46 25.70 2.41
C ILE A 14 -5.41 24.59 2.92
N LEU A 15 -6.73 24.82 2.89
CA LEU A 15 -7.71 23.80 3.24
C LEU A 15 -7.86 22.73 2.14
N TYR A 16 -7.73 23.11 0.87
CA TYR A 16 -7.76 22.18 -0.26
C TYR A 16 -6.45 21.37 -0.40
N SER A 17 -5.30 21.88 0.04
CA SER A 17 -4.03 21.14 -0.02
C SER A 17 -3.91 20.00 1.01
N LYS A 18 -4.87 19.87 1.93
CA LYS A 18 -5.00 18.68 2.79
C LYS A 18 -5.49 17.43 2.03
N SER A 19 -5.69 17.54 0.72
CA SER A 19 -6.23 16.47 -0.12
C SER A 19 -5.15 15.43 -0.48
N VAL A 20 -5.36 14.21 0.01
CA VAL A 20 -4.68 12.94 -0.27
C VAL A 20 -3.21 12.85 0.20
N GLN A 21 -3.02 12.62 1.49
CA GLN A 21 -1.72 12.21 2.02
C GLN A 21 -1.50 10.73 1.73
N GLN A 22 -0.91 10.41 0.57
CA GLN A 22 -0.48 9.06 0.24
C GLN A 22 0.54 8.56 1.27
N GLN A 23 0.31 7.38 1.83
CA GLN A 23 1.17 6.77 2.84
C GLN A 23 2.18 5.84 2.16
N ARG A 24 3.47 6.11 2.37
CA ARG A 24 4.54 5.29 1.77
C ARG A 24 4.81 4.05 2.62
N PHE A 25 4.99 2.91 1.96
CA PHE A 25 5.41 1.68 2.62
C PHE A 25 6.88 1.75 3.05
N THR A 26 7.18 1.15 4.21
CA THR A 26 8.56 0.82 4.59
C THR A 26 9.05 -0.32 3.72
N ARG A 27 10.19 -0.13 3.05
CA ARG A 27 10.75 -1.10 2.10
C ARG A 27 12.05 -1.68 2.63
N THR A 28 12.17 -3.01 2.57
CA THR A 28 13.39 -3.77 2.89
C THR A 28 13.76 -4.62 1.69
N VAL A 29 15.06 -4.71 1.38
CA VAL A 29 15.58 -5.46 0.23
C VAL A 29 16.65 -6.43 0.72
N VAL A 30 16.51 -7.70 0.35
CA VAL A 30 17.45 -8.76 0.67
C VAL A 30 17.82 -9.50 -0.62
N GLY A 31 19.12 -9.63 -0.90
CA GLY A 31 19.60 -10.46 -2.01
C GLY A 31 19.40 -11.95 -1.68
N ILE A 32 18.76 -12.70 -2.57
CA ILE A 32 18.51 -14.15 -2.39
C ILE A 32 19.28 -15.02 -3.39
N GLY A 33 19.90 -14.41 -4.39
CA GLY A 33 20.73 -15.06 -5.40
C GLY A 33 20.60 -14.32 -6.73
N TYR A 34 21.72 -14.00 -7.38
CA TYR A 34 21.71 -13.22 -8.62
C TYR A 34 20.89 -13.94 -9.72
N PRO A 35 19.95 -13.25 -10.41
CA PRO A 35 19.68 -11.81 -10.41
C PRO A 35 18.51 -11.36 -9.50
N TYR A 36 18.04 -12.19 -8.55
CA TYR A 36 16.81 -11.98 -7.78
C TYR A 36 17.04 -11.41 -6.37
N TYR A 37 16.06 -10.60 -5.95
CA TYR A 37 15.95 -9.98 -4.64
C TYR A 37 14.59 -10.32 -4.03
N ASN A 38 14.57 -10.51 -2.71
CA ASN A 38 13.37 -10.50 -1.91
C ASN A 38 13.14 -9.08 -1.39
N ILE A 39 12.03 -8.47 -1.77
CA ILE A 39 11.65 -7.12 -1.38
C ILE A 39 10.41 -7.21 -0.51
N SER A 40 10.52 -6.77 0.73
CA SER A 40 9.39 -6.66 1.65
C SER A 40 8.94 -5.20 1.73
N MET A 41 7.64 -4.99 1.67
CA MET A 41 7.00 -3.69 1.80
C MET A 41 5.91 -3.78 2.87
N THR A 42 6.06 -3.00 3.92
CA THR A 42 5.14 -3.04 5.07
C THR A 42 4.58 -1.65 5.36
N LEU A 43 3.28 -1.60 5.68
CA LEU A 43 2.61 -0.44 6.24
C LEU A 43 1.83 -0.87 7.48
N GLY A 44 1.97 -0.14 8.59
CA GLY A 44 1.44 -0.54 9.89
C GLY A 44 2.31 -1.59 10.61
N MET A 45 1.94 -1.96 11.83
CA MET A 45 2.78 -2.81 12.71
C MET A 45 2.04 -4.01 13.29
N CYS A 46 0.72 -3.92 13.48
CA CYS A 46 -0.01 -4.95 14.21
C CYS A 46 -0.46 -6.08 13.28
N ARG A 47 0.07 -7.29 13.53
CA ARG A 47 -0.12 -8.50 12.73
C ARG A 47 -0.64 -9.64 13.61
N ASP A 48 -1.95 -9.72 13.78
CA ASP A 48 -2.58 -10.79 14.56
C ASP A 48 -3.30 -11.79 13.64
N LYS A 49 -4.42 -11.39 13.04
CA LYS A 49 -5.21 -12.24 12.13
C LYS A 49 -5.12 -11.76 10.69
N ILE A 50 -4.89 -12.68 9.76
CA ILE A 50 -4.95 -12.41 8.32
C ILE A 50 -6.42 -12.27 7.88
N ILE A 51 -6.75 -11.17 7.22
CA ILE A 51 -8.08 -10.87 6.66
C ILE A 51 -8.10 -10.92 5.13
N PHE A 52 -6.92 -10.85 4.51
CA PHE A 52 -6.73 -11.03 3.07
C PHE A 52 -5.37 -11.67 2.83
N TYR A 53 -5.34 -12.63 1.90
CA TYR A 53 -4.14 -13.35 1.50
C TYR A 53 -4.17 -13.57 -0.01
N GLU A 54 -3.10 -13.20 -0.68
CA GLU A 54 -2.86 -13.53 -2.08
C GLU A 54 -1.40 -13.95 -2.25
N ASP A 55 -1.17 -15.07 -2.94
CA ASP A 55 0.15 -15.54 -3.33
C ASP A 55 0.07 -16.00 -4.78
N SER A 56 0.81 -15.32 -5.64
CA SER A 56 0.66 -15.45 -7.09
C SER A 56 1.92 -15.00 -7.81
N PHE A 57 1.91 -15.12 -9.14
CA PHE A 57 3.01 -14.70 -9.98
C PHE A 57 2.51 -13.96 -11.21
N TRP A 58 3.28 -12.97 -11.64
CA TRP A 58 3.10 -12.30 -12.92
C TRP A 58 4.22 -12.72 -13.88
N PRO A 59 3.87 -13.21 -15.08
CA PRO A 59 4.87 -13.60 -16.06
C PRO A 59 5.69 -12.39 -16.52
N ALA A 60 6.82 -12.67 -17.17
CA ALA A 60 7.65 -11.64 -17.79
C ALA A 60 6.89 -10.98 -18.94
N ILE A 61 6.59 -9.68 -18.81
CA ILE A 61 5.91 -8.88 -19.84
C ILE A 61 6.72 -7.61 -20.05
N ARG A 62 6.93 -7.22 -21.32
CA ARG A 62 7.67 -6.00 -21.71
C ARG A 62 6.79 -4.75 -21.67
N LEU A 63 6.17 -4.48 -20.52
CA LEU A 63 5.31 -3.30 -20.30
C LEU A 63 5.58 -2.71 -18.92
N ASN A 64 5.08 -1.49 -18.67
CA ASN A 64 5.02 -0.92 -17.34
C ASN A 64 4.09 -1.79 -16.50
N ARG A 65 4.54 -2.20 -15.32
CA ARG A 65 3.74 -3.02 -14.40
C ARG A 65 3.37 -2.19 -13.19
N ILE A 66 2.07 -2.05 -13.02
CA ILE A 66 1.43 -1.37 -11.90
C ILE A 66 0.50 -2.39 -11.27
N MET A 67 0.64 -2.60 -9.98
CA MET A 67 -0.22 -3.49 -9.21
C MET A 67 -1.07 -2.65 -8.29
N ASP A 68 -2.37 -2.62 -8.57
CA ASP A 68 -3.36 -2.00 -7.72
C ASP A 68 -3.95 -3.05 -6.79
N ILE A 69 -4.04 -2.69 -5.52
CA ILE A 69 -4.53 -3.54 -4.44
C ILE A 69 -5.73 -2.83 -3.84
N TYR A 70 -6.86 -3.52 -3.82
CA TYR A 70 -8.08 -3.02 -3.21
C TYR A 70 -8.69 -4.09 -2.32
N TYR A 71 -8.99 -3.70 -1.09
CA TYR A 71 -9.69 -4.51 -0.11
C TYR A 71 -10.75 -3.69 0.60
N LYS A 72 -11.92 -4.27 0.80
CA LYS A 72 -12.99 -3.71 1.61
C LYS A 72 -13.63 -4.82 2.43
N SER A 73 -13.67 -4.64 3.74
CA SER A 73 -14.40 -5.54 4.64
C SER A 73 -15.91 -5.27 4.54
N GLU A 74 -16.72 -6.32 4.55
CA GLU A 74 -18.18 -6.23 4.70
C GLU A 74 -18.58 -5.78 6.12
N ASN A 75 -17.71 -6.00 7.11
CA ASN A 75 -17.91 -5.59 8.49
C ASN A 75 -17.00 -4.41 8.82
N GLU A 76 -17.59 -3.24 9.07
CA GLU A 76 -16.88 -1.98 9.38
C GLU A 76 -15.97 -2.07 10.61
N ASN A 77 -16.23 -3.04 11.49
CA ASN A 77 -15.41 -3.27 12.67
C ASN A 77 -14.08 -3.98 12.39
N VAL A 78 -14.01 -4.71 11.26
CA VAL A 78 -12.78 -5.37 10.83
C VAL A 78 -11.96 -4.37 10.03
N ILE A 79 -10.99 -3.76 10.71
CA ILE A 79 -10.09 -2.77 10.12
C ILE A 79 -8.76 -3.39 9.72
N VAL A 80 -8.14 -2.85 8.67
CA VAL A 80 -6.79 -3.21 8.27
C VAL A 80 -5.78 -2.54 9.20
N THR A 81 -4.99 -3.31 9.94
CA THR A 81 -3.98 -2.80 10.88
C THR A 81 -2.56 -2.92 10.37
N CYS A 82 -2.32 -3.82 9.42
CA CYS A 82 -1.04 -3.94 8.74
C CYS A 82 -1.25 -4.50 7.32
N ALA A 83 -0.55 -3.92 6.36
CA ALA A 83 -0.40 -4.45 5.01
C ALA A 83 1.06 -4.87 4.82
N ASP A 84 1.28 -6.14 4.50
CA ASP A 84 2.60 -6.72 4.29
C ASP A 84 2.66 -7.37 2.92
N MET A 85 3.60 -6.92 2.08
CA MET A 85 3.78 -7.41 0.73
C MET A 85 5.21 -7.88 0.57
N ALA A 86 5.39 -9.07 0.00
CA ALA A 86 6.69 -9.61 -0.33
C ALA A 86 6.77 -9.87 -1.83
N PHE A 87 7.89 -9.50 -2.45
CA PHE A 87 8.13 -9.64 -3.88
C PHE A 87 9.47 -10.33 -4.11
N ILE A 88 9.49 -11.36 -4.95
CA ILE A 88 10.73 -11.90 -5.52
C ILE A 88 10.85 -11.39 -6.95
N ILE A 89 11.79 -10.47 -7.15
CA ILE A 89 11.95 -9.75 -8.41
C ILE A 89 13.42 -9.55 -8.77
N ASN A 90 13.70 -9.43 -10.07
CA ASN A 90 15.06 -9.30 -10.60
C ASN A 90 15.55 -7.86 -10.74
N ASN A 91 14.82 -6.90 -10.17
CA ASN A 91 15.18 -5.49 -10.15
C ASN A 91 14.68 -4.91 -8.83
N THR A 92 15.52 -4.11 -8.17
CA THR A 92 15.16 -3.49 -6.88
C THR A 92 14.24 -2.28 -7.06
N ASP A 93 14.15 -1.69 -8.24
CA ASP A 93 13.42 -0.46 -8.49
C ASP A 93 11.91 -0.70 -8.45
N CYS A 94 11.34 -0.50 -7.27
CA CYS A 94 9.92 -0.60 -7.00
C CYS A 94 9.51 0.33 -5.85
N LEU A 95 8.31 0.90 -5.95
CA LEU A 95 7.75 1.84 -4.98
C LEU A 95 6.31 1.45 -4.68
N ALA A 96 5.88 1.59 -3.43
CA ALA A 96 4.49 1.37 -3.04
C ALA A 96 3.96 2.51 -2.20
N TYR A 97 2.70 2.86 -2.46
CA TYR A 97 1.94 3.89 -1.78
C TYR A 97 0.54 3.39 -1.47
N SER A 98 0.00 3.79 -0.32
CA SER A 98 -1.39 3.54 0.04
C SER A 98 -2.18 4.85 -0.03
N ASP A 99 -3.32 4.82 -0.70
CA ASP A 99 -4.20 5.98 -0.85
C ASP A 99 -5.09 6.16 0.39
N THR A 100 -5.53 5.06 1.01
CA THR A 100 -6.41 5.08 2.19
C THR A 100 -5.63 4.95 3.51
N GLY A 101 -4.44 4.34 3.46
CA GLY A 101 -3.69 3.97 4.65
C GLY A 101 -4.26 2.79 5.42
N VAL A 102 -3.67 2.52 6.59
CA VAL A 102 -4.17 1.53 7.56
C VAL A 102 -5.05 2.20 8.63
N GLY A 103 -5.91 1.43 9.29
CA GLY A 103 -6.80 1.87 10.37
C GLY A 103 -8.28 1.96 9.99
N GLY A 104 -8.62 1.70 8.72
CA GLY A 104 -10.00 1.65 8.22
C GLY A 104 -10.42 0.25 7.76
N ALA A 105 -11.72 0.07 7.52
CA ALA A 105 -12.28 -1.16 6.93
C ALA A 105 -12.01 -1.29 5.41
N GLU A 106 -11.58 -0.19 4.78
CA GLU A 106 -11.16 -0.13 3.39
C GLU A 106 -9.65 0.11 3.30
N PHE A 107 -9.03 -0.54 2.33
CA PHE A 107 -7.61 -0.43 2.04
C PHE A 107 -7.36 -0.39 0.54
N ALA A 108 -6.65 0.64 0.08
CA ALA A 108 -6.19 0.78 -1.29
C ALA A 108 -4.70 1.11 -1.33
N ALA A 109 -3.96 0.46 -2.22
CA ALA A 109 -2.55 0.72 -2.47
C ALA A 109 -2.15 0.41 -3.91
N THR A 110 -1.11 1.10 -4.37
CA THR A 110 -0.52 0.88 -5.68
C THR A 110 0.97 0.61 -5.55
N VAL A 111 1.45 -0.41 -6.26
CA VAL A 111 2.86 -0.76 -6.37
C VAL A 111 3.32 -0.53 -7.81
N PHE A 112 4.35 0.30 -7.96
CA PHE A 112 5.01 0.59 -9.22
C PHE A 112 6.28 -0.25 -9.33
N PHE A 113 6.42 -0.97 -10.44
CA PHE A 113 7.61 -1.73 -10.77
C PHE A 113 8.37 -1.09 -11.94
N ALA A 114 9.68 -1.34 -12.00
CA ALA A 114 10.45 -0.97 -13.17
C ALA A 114 9.97 -1.66 -14.46
N THR A 115 10.29 -1.03 -15.59
CA THR A 115 9.95 -1.53 -16.92
C THR A 115 10.82 -2.73 -17.28
N ASN A 116 10.32 -3.62 -18.15
CA ASN A 116 11.06 -4.76 -18.69
C ASN A 116 11.67 -5.72 -17.65
N MET A 117 11.04 -5.81 -16.49
CA MET A 117 11.44 -6.73 -15.44
C MET A 117 11.03 -8.18 -15.78
N GLY A 118 11.72 -9.14 -15.18
CA GLY A 118 11.42 -10.57 -15.31
C GLY A 118 10.12 -10.97 -14.62
N PRO A 119 9.89 -12.26 -14.35
CA PRO A 119 8.74 -12.69 -13.55
C PRO A 119 8.71 -12.00 -12.17
N ILE A 120 7.52 -11.66 -11.69
CA ILE A 120 7.30 -11.18 -10.32
C ILE A 120 6.58 -12.29 -9.58
N PHE A 121 7.18 -12.81 -8.52
CA PHE A 121 6.44 -13.62 -7.56
C PHE A 121 6.09 -12.73 -6.39
N TYR A 122 4.85 -12.79 -5.92
CA TYR A 122 4.42 -11.90 -4.86
C TYR A 122 3.50 -12.59 -3.87
N ARG A 123 3.54 -12.07 -2.65
CA ARG A 123 2.60 -12.38 -1.59
C ARG A 123 2.08 -11.08 -0.98
N ILE A 124 0.78 -10.97 -0.80
CA ILE A 124 0.12 -9.85 -0.14
C ILE A 124 -0.67 -10.41 1.04
N ASN A 125 -0.38 -9.89 2.23
CA ASN A 125 -1.10 -10.19 3.45
C ASN A 125 -1.66 -8.88 4.03
N LEU A 126 -2.97 -8.83 4.27
CA LEU A 126 -3.56 -7.81 5.11
C LEU A 126 -3.95 -8.42 6.45
N TYR A 127 -3.65 -7.70 7.52
CA TYR A 127 -3.89 -8.12 8.89
C TYR A 127 -4.91 -7.22 9.57
N THR A 128 -5.61 -7.79 10.54
CA THR A 128 -6.36 -7.07 11.56
C THR A 128 -5.88 -7.49 12.95
N CYS A 129 -5.97 -6.57 13.90
CA CYS A 129 -5.82 -6.83 15.32
C CYS A 129 -7.09 -6.52 16.11
N ARG A 130 -8.20 -6.19 15.43
CA ARG A 130 -9.51 -6.10 16.06
C ARG A 130 -10.29 -7.33 15.66
N THR A 131 -10.59 -8.20 16.62
CA THR A 131 -11.47 -9.33 16.35
C THR A 131 -12.93 -8.92 16.54
N PRO A 132 -13.88 -9.56 15.83
CA PRO A 132 -15.30 -9.38 16.12
C PRO A 132 -15.68 -9.72 17.56
N LYS A 133 -14.86 -10.50 18.28
CA LYS A 133 -15.08 -10.88 19.69
C LYS A 133 -14.75 -9.76 20.67
N ASP A 134 -13.97 -8.75 20.27
CA ASP A 134 -13.63 -7.60 21.12
C ASP A 134 -14.74 -6.53 21.17
N ILE A 135 -15.90 -6.83 20.56
CA ILE A 135 -17.03 -5.91 20.32
C ILE A 135 -18.34 -6.46 20.95
N LEU A 136 -18.23 -7.57 21.69
CA LEU A 136 -19.32 -8.14 22.51
C LEU A 136 -19.06 -7.87 23.99
#